data_AF-A0A9W4NRM3-F1
#
_entry.id   AF-A0A9W4NRM3-F1
#
_cell.length_a   1.000
_cell.length_b   1.000
_cell.length_c   1.000
_cell.angle_alpha   90.00
_cell.angle_beta   90.00
_cell.angle_gamma   90.00
#
_symmetry.space_group_name_H-M   'P 1'
#
loop_
_entity.id
_entity.type
_entity.pdbx_description
1 polymer ?
#
loop_
_entity_poly.entity_id
_entity_poly.type
_entity_poly.pdbx_seq_one_letter_code
_entity_poly.pdbx_strand_id
1 'polypeptide(L)'
;MFPPCDPSILEHNPQFKRLYESLTTSLLTSDASTRTQPRSSAPAVVEQCQTQHAKKRVKEQLLEEIAFVPDTALSADVRNPASQMNTLSDISQHHDNLAIITLFLSSPPGALTLGQDNDTLSLLSPDIQTFTSNLPTLVQPLSSLLSKSIYDLRALSTQQQAPEPELPSHHARARARDRRARTSMAPIPLLSDELSSRVRNLRQAQLVEVPAARRKMAVTAAEVIALQTHILERTVVILERAKYGALARATRAKADHLAIVAQGVEGKLEVTKLEIGAMIYSPETVAALSRYKMHLVETAERLEELRKAATADLKALGDPDLCGLDGGALDDIKSRYGTLAREVELVKAEIAQLRE
;
A
#
# COMPACT_ATOMS: atom_id res chain seq x y z
N MET A 1 -66.79 28.04 -9.46
CA MET A 1 -67.60 26.81 -9.32
C MET A 1 -66.86 25.65 -9.95
N PHE A 2 -66.63 24.56 -9.21
CA PHE A 2 -66.09 23.33 -9.80
C PHE A 2 -67.16 22.70 -10.70
N PRO A 3 -66.80 22.20 -11.90
CA PRO A 3 -67.75 21.49 -12.75
C PRO A 3 -68.18 20.19 -12.06
N PRO A 4 -69.48 19.85 -12.07
CA PRO A 4 -69.95 18.59 -11.49
C PRO A 4 -69.30 17.42 -12.23
N CYS A 5 -68.56 16.58 -11.51
CA CYS A 5 -67.98 15.34 -12.06
C CYS A 5 -69.03 14.24 -12.12
N ASP A 6 -69.00 13.45 -13.20
CA ASP A 6 -69.92 12.33 -13.39
C ASP A 6 -69.78 11.28 -12.28
N PRO A 7 -70.89 10.80 -11.68
CA PRO A 7 -70.87 9.90 -10.52
C PRO A 7 -70.24 8.54 -10.85
N SER A 8 -70.29 8.11 -12.12
CA SER A 8 -69.70 6.87 -12.63
C SER A 8 -68.16 6.85 -12.56
N ILE A 9 -67.49 8.01 -12.60
CA ILE A 9 -66.03 8.14 -12.48
C ILE A 9 -65.59 8.07 -11.01
N LEU A 10 -66.42 8.59 -10.10
CA LEU A 10 -66.19 8.52 -8.65
C LEU A 10 -66.39 7.10 -8.10
N GLU A 11 -67.26 6.31 -8.73
CA GLU A 11 -67.46 4.90 -8.37
C GLU A 11 -66.35 3.97 -8.89
N HIS A 12 -65.80 4.25 -10.08
CA HIS A 12 -64.69 3.46 -10.65
C HIS A 12 -63.35 3.71 -9.97
N ASN A 13 -63.14 4.85 -9.31
CA ASN A 13 -61.88 5.18 -8.64
C ASN A 13 -62.09 5.69 -7.19
N PRO A 14 -62.03 4.81 -6.18
CA PRO A 14 -62.29 5.17 -4.79
C PRO A 14 -61.21 6.10 -4.20
N GLN A 15 -59.99 6.11 -4.74
CA GLN A 15 -58.94 7.04 -4.33
C GLN A 15 -59.23 8.45 -4.82
N PHE A 16 -59.68 8.57 -6.08
CA PHE A 16 -60.10 9.85 -6.65
C PHE A 16 -61.33 10.41 -5.93
N LYS A 17 -62.29 9.55 -5.54
CA LYS A 17 -63.45 9.95 -4.74
C LYS A 17 -63.06 10.58 -3.40
N ARG A 18 -62.16 9.94 -2.63
CA ARG A 18 -61.66 10.49 -1.36
C ARG A 18 -60.94 11.82 -1.54
N LEU A 19 -60.17 11.96 -2.62
CA LEU A 19 -59.42 13.17 -2.92
C LEU A 19 -60.36 14.31 -3.35
N TYR A 20 -61.35 14.02 -4.19
CA TYR A 20 -62.39 14.96 -4.60
C TYR A 20 -63.25 15.41 -3.42
N GLU A 21 -63.68 14.47 -2.56
CA GLU A 21 -64.38 14.76 -1.30
C GLU A 21 -63.50 15.61 -0.38
N SER A 22 -62.22 15.28 -0.18
CA SER A 22 -61.31 16.08 0.66
C SER A 22 -61.09 17.49 0.09
N LEU A 23 -60.91 17.64 -1.22
CA LEU A 23 -60.72 18.95 -1.84
C LEU A 23 -61.97 19.83 -1.73
N THR A 24 -63.14 19.24 -1.95
CA THR A 24 -64.42 19.95 -1.93
C THR A 24 -64.96 20.23 -0.53
N THR A 25 -64.59 19.42 0.48
CA THR A 25 -65.09 19.56 1.86
C THR A 25 -64.10 20.23 2.81
N SER A 26 -62.78 20.01 2.68
CA SER A 26 -61.79 20.45 3.68
C SER A 26 -60.94 21.63 3.25
N LEU A 27 -60.62 21.74 1.95
CA LEU A 27 -59.63 22.71 1.46
C LEU A 27 -60.24 23.92 0.72
N LEU A 28 -61.37 23.75 0.03
CA LEU A 28 -61.95 24.78 -0.84
C LEU A 28 -63.39 25.14 -0.41
N THR A 29 -63.77 26.42 -0.55
CA THR A 29 -65.19 26.83 -0.52
C THR A 29 -65.86 26.65 -1.88
N SER A 30 -67.19 26.74 -1.94
CA SER A 30 -68.00 26.58 -3.17
C SER A 30 -67.61 27.52 -4.33
N ASP A 31 -66.87 28.61 -4.03
CA ASP A 31 -66.31 29.55 -5.00
C ASP A 31 -64.86 29.23 -5.43
N ALA A 32 -64.35 28.03 -5.14
CA ALA A 32 -62.99 27.58 -5.48
C ALA A 32 -61.85 28.40 -4.84
N SER A 33 -62.15 29.17 -3.78
CA SER A 33 -61.14 29.84 -2.96
C SER A 33 -60.71 28.93 -1.79
N THR A 34 -59.42 28.93 -1.46
CA THR A 34 -58.88 28.17 -0.32
C THR A 34 -59.42 28.73 0.99
N ARG A 35 -59.98 27.87 1.86
CA ARG A 35 -60.33 28.28 3.22
C ARG A 35 -59.04 28.68 3.93
N THR A 36 -58.85 29.99 4.14
CA THR A 36 -57.75 30.52 4.95
C THR A 36 -57.88 29.97 6.37
N GLN A 37 -57.09 28.95 6.70
CA GLN A 37 -56.93 28.53 8.09
C GLN A 37 -56.40 29.74 8.88
N PRO A 38 -56.98 30.08 10.04
CA PRO A 38 -56.41 31.11 10.90
C PRO A 38 -55.01 30.64 11.30
N ARG A 39 -54.02 31.53 11.14
CA ARG A 39 -52.58 31.36 11.43
C ARG A 39 -52.35 30.57 12.73
N SER A 40 -52.29 29.25 12.64
CA SER A 40 -51.69 28.39 13.64
C SER A 40 -50.20 28.24 13.30
N SER A 41 -49.41 27.74 14.25
CA SER A 41 -47.94 27.63 14.36
C SER A 41 -47.12 27.13 13.15
N ALA A 42 -47.71 26.94 11.97
CA ALA A 42 -47.05 26.48 10.74
C ALA A 42 -45.80 27.27 10.31
N PRO A 43 -45.72 28.63 10.35
CA PRO A 43 -44.51 29.33 9.91
C PRO A 43 -43.31 29.05 10.81
N ALA A 44 -43.52 28.96 12.14
CA ALA A 44 -42.46 28.65 13.09
C ALA A 44 -41.95 27.22 12.92
N VAL A 45 -42.85 26.25 12.65
CA VAL A 45 -42.47 24.86 12.39
C VAL A 45 -41.69 24.76 11.07
N VAL A 46 -42.11 25.48 10.03
CA VAL A 46 -41.40 25.49 8.72
C VAL A 46 -40.02 26.14 8.85
N GLU A 47 -39.89 27.27 9.54
CA GLU A 47 -38.60 27.90 9.82
C GLU A 47 -37.68 26.99 10.64
N GLN A 48 -38.24 26.28 11.62
CA GLN A 48 -37.50 25.30 12.40
C GLN A 48 -37.04 24.11 11.55
N CYS A 49 -37.89 23.59 10.66
CA CYS A 49 -37.51 22.53 9.72
C CYS A 49 -36.43 23.00 8.73
N GLN A 50 -36.53 24.23 8.21
CA GLN A 50 -35.54 24.79 7.29
C GLN A 50 -34.19 25.00 7.98
N THR A 51 -34.19 25.54 9.21
CA THR A 51 -32.95 25.73 9.98
C THR A 51 -32.32 24.40 10.38
N GLN A 52 -33.11 23.37 10.70
CA GLN A 52 -32.61 22.02 10.95
C GLN A 52 -32.00 21.39 9.68
N HIS A 53 -32.67 21.53 8.54
CA HIS A 53 -32.17 21.02 7.27
C HIS A 53 -30.89 21.74 6.83
N ALA A 54 -30.82 23.06 7.02
CA ALA A 54 -29.61 23.84 6.77
C ALA A 54 -28.46 23.41 7.69
N LYS A 55 -28.71 23.23 8.99
CA LYS A 55 -27.71 22.71 9.94
C LYS A 55 -27.22 21.32 9.57
N LYS A 56 -28.11 20.44 9.11
CA LYS A 56 -27.76 19.09 8.65
C LYS A 56 -26.85 19.16 7.42
N ARG A 57 -27.22 19.94 6.40
CA ARG A 57 -26.40 20.14 5.20
C ARG A 57 -25.03 20.72 5.49
N VAL A 58 -24.94 21.73 6.36
CA VAL A 58 -23.65 22.29 6.76
C VAL A 58 -22.79 21.22 7.42
N LYS A 59 -23.34 20.40 8.32
CA LYS A 59 -22.58 19.29 8.93
C LYS A 59 -22.11 18.27 7.90
N GLU A 60 -22.95 17.88 6.95
CA GLU A 60 -22.60 16.95 5.87
C GLU A 60 -21.45 17.49 5.01
N GLN A 61 -21.56 18.74 4.55
CA GLN A 61 -20.54 19.39 3.74
C GLN A 61 -19.20 19.53 4.49
N LEU A 62 -19.23 19.90 5.77
CA LEU A 62 -18.02 19.99 6.59
C LEU A 62 -17.36 18.63 6.81
N LEU A 63 -18.15 17.57 6.97
CA LEU A 63 -17.62 16.22 7.10
C LEU A 63 -17.03 15.73 5.76
N GLU A 64 -17.68 16.03 4.64
CA GLU A 64 -17.14 15.74 3.29
C GLU A 64 -15.81 16.49 3.05
N GLU A 65 -15.71 17.76 3.44
CA GLU A 65 -14.47 18.51 3.32
C GLU A 65 -13.35 17.92 4.18
N ILE A 66 -13.64 17.41 5.37
CA ILE A 66 -12.63 16.76 6.23
C ILE A 66 -12.27 15.35 5.73
N ALA A 67 -13.22 14.62 5.14
CA ALA A 67 -13.05 13.24 4.70
C ALA A 67 -12.48 13.10 3.28
N PHE A 68 -12.50 14.15 2.46
CA PHE A 68 -12.01 14.10 1.07
C PHE A 68 -10.96 15.17 0.73
N VAL A 69 -10.76 16.20 1.57
CA VAL A 69 -9.70 17.21 1.38
C VAL A 69 -8.56 16.94 2.37
N PRO A 70 -7.41 16.41 1.91
CA PRO A 70 -6.35 15.90 2.78
C PRO A 70 -5.62 16.97 3.62
N ASP A 71 -5.74 18.26 3.27
CA ASP A 71 -4.84 19.30 3.78
C ASP A 71 -5.41 20.24 4.86
N THR A 72 -6.70 20.14 5.21
CA THR A 72 -7.34 21.26 5.92
C THR A 72 -7.32 21.20 7.45
N ALA A 73 -7.00 20.06 8.07
CA ALA A 73 -7.42 19.83 9.46
C ALA A 73 -6.52 18.94 10.32
N LEU A 74 -5.97 17.84 9.78
CA LEU A 74 -5.20 16.87 10.58
C LEU A 74 -3.68 17.14 10.59
N SER A 75 -3.20 18.03 9.73
CA SER A 75 -1.77 18.39 9.64
C SER A 75 -1.34 19.47 10.65
N ALA A 76 -2.26 20.14 11.34
CA ALA A 76 -1.94 21.27 12.22
C ALA A 76 -1.21 20.84 13.52
N ASP A 77 -1.36 19.59 13.93
CA ASP A 77 -0.65 19.05 15.11
C ASP A 77 0.74 18.46 14.79
N VAL A 78 1.17 18.46 13.51
CA VAL A 78 2.50 17.97 13.09
C VAL A 78 3.57 19.07 13.20
N ARG A 79 3.63 19.78 14.34
CA ARG A 79 4.76 20.68 14.65
C ARG A 79 5.80 20.07 15.59
N ASN A 80 5.63 18.80 15.98
CA ASN A 80 6.62 18.05 16.75
C ASN A 80 7.25 16.91 15.93
N PRO A 81 8.54 16.98 15.56
CA PRO A 81 9.19 16.03 14.65
C PRO A 81 9.51 14.65 15.26
N ALA A 82 9.20 14.39 16.53
CA ALA A 82 9.60 13.15 17.21
C ALA A 82 8.56 12.01 17.15
N SER A 83 7.33 12.26 16.69
CA SER A 83 6.22 11.27 16.73
C SER A 83 5.81 10.71 15.36
N GLN A 84 6.56 11.03 14.29
CA GLN A 84 6.12 10.91 12.90
C GLN A 84 5.97 9.48 12.37
N MET A 85 6.52 8.46 13.04
CA MET A 85 6.61 7.12 12.47
C MET A 85 5.46 6.18 12.86
N ASN A 86 4.73 6.48 13.94
CA ASN A 86 3.58 5.68 14.38
C ASN A 86 2.21 6.32 14.06
N THR A 87 2.12 7.64 13.89
CA THR A 87 0.84 8.34 13.73
C THR A 87 0.28 8.36 12.30
N LEU A 88 1.11 8.08 11.28
CA LEU A 88 0.66 8.08 9.89
C LEU A 88 -0.33 6.94 9.58
N SER A 89 -0.17 5.78 10.25
CA SER A 89 -1.09 4.66 10.10
C SER A 89 -2.45 4.94 10.75
N ASP A 90 -2.44 5.57 11.93
CA ASP A 90 -3.67 5.91 12.66
C ASP A 90 -4.46 7.01 11.93
N ILE A 91 -3.78 8.03 11.40
CA ILE A 91 -4.42 9.11 10.62
C ILE A 91 -5.10 8.58 9.36
N SER A 92 -4.48 7.62 8.65
CA SER A 92 -5.09 6.97 7.48
C SER A 92 -6.35 6.20 7.86
N GLN A 93 -6.32 5.43 8.95
CA GLN A 93 -7.47 4.65 9.42
C GLN A 93 -8.64 5.55 9.85
N HIS A 94 -8.35 6.69 10.49
CA HIS A 94 -9.39 7.65 10.85
C HIS A 94 -10.01 8.31 9.61
N HIS A 95 -9.23 8.60 8.58
CA HIS A 95 -9.71 9.17 7.33
C HIS A 95 -10.61 8.19 6.56
N ASP A 96 -10.25 6.91 6.54
CA ASP A 96 -11.06 5.87 5.90
C ASP A 96 -12.42 5.68 6.60
N ASN A 97 -12.43 5.65 7.95
CA ASN A 97 -13.67 5.57 8.73
C ASN A 97 -14.56 6.81 8.51
N LEU A 98 -13.96 7.99 8.36
CA LEU A 98 -14.68 9.22 8.04
C LEU A 98 -15.27 9.19 6.63
N ALA A 99 -14.55 8.66 5.65
CA ALA A 99 -15.03 8.51 4.28
C ALA A 99 -16.22 7.54 4.20
N ILE A 100 -16.18 6.44 4.95
CA ILE A 100 -17.29 5.46 5.01
C ILE A 100 -18.54 6.10 5.63
N ILE A 101 -18.40 6.83 6.73
CA ILE A 101 -19.54 7.46 7.43
C ILE A 101 -20.11 8.63 6.63
N THR A 102 -19.27 9.44 5.99
CA THR A 102 -19.74 10.52 5.10
C THR A 102 -20.50 9.96 3.90
N LEU A 103 -20.00 8.89 3.28
CA LEU A 103 -20.69 8.23 2.18
C LEU A 103 -22.04 7.60 2.61
N PHE A 104 -22.11 7.07 3.83
CA PHE A 104 -23.37 6.60 4.41
C PHE A 104 -24.37 7.74 4.64
N LEU A 105 -23.92 8.90 5.15
CA LEU A 105 -24.76 10.07 5.40
C LEU A 105 -25.23 10.76 4.10
N SER A 106 -24.40 10.76 3.06
CA SER A 106 -24.71 11.35 1.75
C SER A 106 -25.54 10.41 0.84
N SER A 107 -25.75 9.15 1.25
CA SER A 107 -26.62 8.21 0.53
C SER A 107 -28.11 8.57 0.68
N PRO A 108 -28.90 8.59 -0.41
CA PRO A 108 -30.30 8.95 -0.33
C PRO A 108 -31.08 7.90 0.48
N PRO A 109 -32.12 8.31 1.23
CA PRO A 109 -32.85 7.44 2.16
C PRO A 109 -33.59 6.25 1.50
N GLY A 110 -33.55 6.13 0.17
CA GLY A 110 -34.12 5.02 -0.60
C GLY A 110 -33.11 4.17 -1.40
N ALA A 111 -31.81 4.47 -1.38
CA ALA A 111 -30.80 3.62 -2.06
C ALA A 111 -30.32 2.45 -1.19
N LEU A 112 -30.47 2.56 0.13
CA LEU A 112 -30.10 1.50 1.09
C LEU A 112 -31.27 0.60 1.49
N THR A 113 -32.47 0.83 0.94
CA THR A 113 -33.65 -0.04 1.14
C THR A 113 -33.65 -1.21 0.15
N LEU A 114 -32.57 -1.99 0.14
CA LEU A 114 -32.59 -3.38 -0.30
C LEU A 114 -32.49 -4.24 0.96
N GLY A 115 -33.65 -4.70 1.46
CA GLY A 115 -33.74 -5.60 2.61
C GLY A 115 -34.08 -4.88 3.92
N GLN A 116 -35.01 -5.46 4.67
CA GLN A 116 -35.49 -4.97 5.96
C GLN A 116 -34.47 -5.25 7.07
N ASP A 117 -33.19 -4.88 6.92
CA ASP A 117 -32.17 -5.59 7.69
C ASP A 117 -31.47 -4.64 8.66
N ASN A 118 -31.79 -4.82 9.96
CA ASN A 118 -30.98 -4.38 11.11
C ASN A 118 -29.51 -4.81 10.98
N ASP A 119 -29.19 -5.70 10.04
CA ASP A 119 -27.87 -6.22 9.73
C ASP A 119 -26.96 -5.15 9.11
N THR A 120 -27.48 -4.18 8.33
CA THR A 120 -26.64 -3.10 7.77
C THR A 120 -26.17 -2.10 8.84
N LEU A 121 -27.03 -1.81 9.82
CA LEU A 121 -26.68 -1.03 11.01
C LEU A 121 -25.81 -1.83 11.98
N SER A 122 -25.96 -3.16 12.02
CA SER A 122 -25.07 -4.06 12.78
C SER A 122 -23.65 -4.08 12.19
N LEU A 123 -23.54 -4.12 10.85
CA LEU A 123 -22.26 -4.06 10.13
C LEU A 123 -21.52 -2.73 10.30
N LEU A 124 -22.24 -1.60 10.34
CA LEU A 124 -21.66 -0.28 10.59
C LEU A 124 -21.48 0.05 12.09
N SER A 125 -22.04 -0.74 13.01
CA SER A 125 -21.92 -0.52 14.45
C SER A 125 -20.47 -0.35 14.95
N PRO A 126 -19.48 -1.16 14.54
CA PRO A 126 -18.09 -0.96 14.94
C PRO A 126 -17.50 0.35 14.39
N ASP A 127 -17.83 0.72 13.15
CA ASP A 127 -17.33 1.96 12.52
C ASP A 127 -17.95 3.20 13.17
N ILE A 128 -19.23 3.12 13.54
CA ILE A 128 -19.91 4.18 14.29
C ILE A 128 -19.30 4.31 15.70
N GLN A 129 -19.02 3.20 16.38
CA GLN A 129 -18.39 3.22 17.70
C GLN A 129 -17.00 3.84 17.65
N THR A 130 -16.18 3.44 16.67
CA THR A 130 -14.85 4.02 16.47
C THR A 130 -14.92 5.49 16.05
N PHE A 131 -15.92 5.91 15.29
CA PHE A 131 -16.13 7.34 15.02
C PHE A 131 -16.54 8.12 16.27
N THR A 132 -17.44 7.56 17.10
CA THR A 132 -17.88 8.24 18.33
C THR A 132 -16.75 8.39 19.36
N SER A 133 -15.84 7.42 19.46
CA SER A 133 -14.67 7.52 20.34
C SER A 133 -13.64 8.54 19.82
N ASN A 134 -13.56 8.71 18.49
CA ASN A 134 -12.66 9.66 17.84
C ASN A 134 -13.29 11.04 17.58
N LEU A 135 -14.55 11.27 17.99
CA LEU A 135 -15.21 12.56 17.85
C LEU A 135 -14.41 13.73 18.50
N PRO A 136 -13.79 13.58 19.70
CA PRO A 136 -13.04 14.66 20.34
C PRO A 136 -11.88 15.22 19.49
N THR A 137 -11.19 14.39 18.72
CA THR A 137 -10.08 14.82 17.85
C THR A 137 -10.59 15.54 16.60
N LEU A 138 -11.84 15.32 16.20
CA LEU A 138 -12.51 16.00 15.08
C LEU A 138 -13.15 17.34 15.45
N VAL A 139 -13.37 17.61 16.74
CA VAL A 139 -13.99 18.87 17.20
C VAL A 139 -13.14 20.08 16.83
N GLN A 140 -11.83 20.00 17.04
CA GLN A 140 -10.90 21.10 16.73
C GLN A 140 -10.86 21.44 15.23
N PRO A 141 -10.71 20.48 14.30
CA PRO A 141 -10.75 20.77 12.89
C PRO A 141 -12.13 21.24 12.41
N LEU A 142 -13.24 20.65 12.88
CA LEU A 142 -14.59 21.12 12.57
C LEU A 142 -14.81 22.57 13.04
N SER A 143 -14.33 22.94 14.22
CA SER A 143 -14.41 24.31 14.74
C SER A 143 -13.58 25.29 13.92
N SER A 144 -12.39 24.87 13.48
CA SER A 144 -11.54 25.68 12.59
C SER A 144 -12.20 25.91 11.23
N LEU A 145 -12.88 24.91 10.67
CA LEU A 145 -13.54 25.02 9.39
C LEU A 145 -14.83 25.84 9.50
N LEU A 146 -15.58 25.66 10.58
CA LEU A 146 -16.73 26.52 10.89
C LEU A 146 -16.31 27.97 11.06
N SER A 147 -15.22 28.25 11.79
CA SER A 147 -14.73 29.62 11.94
C SER A 147 -14.22 30.22 10.63
N LYS A 148 -13.57 29.43 9.76
CA LYS A 148 -13.23 29.84 8.38
C LYS A 148 -14.47 30.17 7.56
N SER A 149 -15.46 29.28 7.53
CA SER A 149 -16.71 29.54 6.80
C SER A 149 -17.46 30.77 7.33
N ILE A 150 -17.46 31.00 8.65
CA ILE A 150 -18.01 32.22 9.26
C ILE A 150 -17.19 33.44 8.85
N TYR A 151 -15.86 33.34 8.80
CA TYR A 151 -14.99 34.42 8.34
C TYR A 151 -15.22 34.72 6.86
N ASP A 152 -15.36 33.72 6.00
CA ASP A 152 -15.63 33.87 4.57
C ASP A 152 -17.03 34.46 4.33
N LEU A 153 -18.05 33.97 5.04
CA LEU A 153 -19.39 34.56 4.99
C LEU A 153 -19.40 35.99 5.51
N ARG A 154 -18.62 36.29 6.55
CA ARG A 154 -18.42 37.66 7.02
C ARG A 154 -17.70 38.48 5.95
N ALA A 155 -16.64 38.00 5.33
CA ALA A 155 -15.89 38.69 4.28
C ALA A 155 -16.76 38.97 3.04
N LEU A 156 -17.62 38.03 2.64
CA LEU A 156 -18.63 38.22 1.60
C LEU A 156 -19.68 39.25 2.00
N SER A 157 -20.03 39.31 3.29
CA SER A 157 -20.94 40.31 3.85
C SER A 157 -20.29 41.68 4.08
N THR A 158 -19.00 41.76 4.42
CA THR A 158 -18.24 42.99 4.68
C THR A 158 -17.55 43.54 3.44
N GLN A 159 -17.40 42.78 2.35
CA GLN A 159 -17.10 43.35 1.02
C GLN A 159 -18.17 44.33 0.55
N GLN A 160 -19.32 44.38 1.23
CA GLN A 160 -20.37 45.38 1.06
C GLN A 160 -20.09 46.71 1.80
N GLN A 161 -19.03 46.77 2.63
CA GLN A 161 -18.43 47.99 3.17
C GLN A 161 -16.92 47.96 2.90
N ALA A 162 -16.52 48.48 1.73
CA ALA A 162 -15.11 48.71 1.44
C ALA A 162 -14.47 49.69 2.47
N PRO A 163 -13.16 49.55 2.71
CA PRO A 163 -12.50 49.98 3.94
C PRO A 163 -12.15 51.47 3.98
N GLU A 164 -12.32 52.11 5.15
CA GLU A 164 -11.51 53.30 5.46
C GLU A 164 -10.04 52.87 5.62
N PRO A 165 -9.08 53.63 5.07
CA PRO A 165 -7.67 53.32 5.18
C PRO A 165 -7.16 53.55 6.61
N GLU A 166 -6.43 52.56 7.12
CA GLU A 166 -5.73 52.60 8.39
C GLU A 166 -4.67 53.71 8.46
N LEU A 167 -4.58 54.36 9.62
CA LEU A 167 -3.32 54.88 10.14
C LEU A 167 -3.15 54.43 11.60
N PRO A 168 -1.90 54.29 12.08
CA PRO A 168 -1.52 53.24 13.02
C PRO A 168 -1.86 53.57 14.48
N SER A 169 -2.03 52.49 15.23
CA SER A 169 -2.13 52.41 16.68
C SER A 169 -1.24 53.40 17.45
N HIS A 170 -1.86 54.21 18.31
CA HIS A 170 -1.34 54.42 19.66
C HIS A 170 -2.49 54.54 20.67
N HIS A 171 -2.30 53.86 21.79
CA HIS A 171 -3.26 53.61 22.86
C HIS A 171 -3.84 54.89 23.50
N ALA A 172 -5.16 54.94 23.69
CA ALA A 172 -5.77 55.52 24.89
C ALA A 172 -7.23 55.06 25.03
N ARG A 173 -7.53 54.41 26.15
CA ARG A 173 -8.89 54.18 26.64
C ARG A 173 -9.56 55.53 26.92
N ALA A 174 -10.83 55.68 26.52
CA ALA A 174 -11.96 56.13 27.35
C ALA A 174 -13.01 56.91 26.55
N ARG A 175 -14.25 56.44 26.65
CA ARG A 175 -15.52 57.20 26.68
C ARG A 175 -15.57 58.52 25.89
N ALA A 176 -16.23 58.49 24.74
CA ALA A 176 -16.99 59.62 24.24
C ALA A 176 -18.21 59.11 23.47
N ARG A 177 -19.34 58.96 24.18
CA ARG A 177 -20.66 59.10 23.58
C ARG A 177 -20.84 60.57 23.18
N ASP A 178 -21.61 60.77 22.12
CA ASP A 178 -22.22 62.03 21.70
C ASP A 178 -21.29 63.08 21.07
N ARG A 179 -21.30 63.08 19.72
CA ARG A 179 -21.30 64.23 18.80
C ARG A 179 -20.55 63.91 17.51
N ARG A 180 -21.20 63.16 16.61
CA ARG A 180 -20.95 63.26 15.16
C ARG A 180 -22.22 62.91 14.39
N ALA A 181 -23.29 63.60 14.75
CA ALA A 181 -24.31 63.93 13.78
C ALA A 181 -23.74 65.07 12.91
N ARG A 182 -23.89 64.92 11.60
CA ARG A 182 -23.70 65.93 10.54
C ARG A 182 -22.25 66.16 10.10
N THR A 183 -21.84 65.47 9.04
CA THR A 183 -21.44 66.05 7.74
C THR A 183 -20.69 64.98 6.92
N SER A 184 -21.39 64.38 5.96
CA SER A 184 -20.85 63.89 4.67
C SER A 184 -21.95 63.03 4.03
N MET A 185 -22.86 63.69 3.31
CA MET A 185 -23.74 63.01 2.36
C MET A 185 -22.90 62.76 1.10
N ALA A 186 -22.15 61.65 1.09
CA ALA A 186 -21.75 61.05 -0.17
C ALA A 186 -23.00 60.40 -0.79
N PRO A 187 -23.27 60.59 -2.10
CA PRO A 187 -24.42 59.95 -2.73
C PRO A 187 -24.18 58.44 -2.69
N ILE A 188 -25.03 57.76 -1.92
CA ILE A 188 -25.10 56.30 -1.90
C ILE A 188 -25.37 55.87 -3.36
N PRO A 189 -24.46 55.16 -4.05
CA PRO A 189 -24.75 54.67 -5.38
C PRO A 189 -25.98 53.75 -5.27
N LEU A 190 -26.95 53.96 -6.14
CA LEU A 190 -28.19 53.19 -6.14
C LEU A 190 -27.82 51.70 -6.27
N LEU A 191 -28.13 50.90 -5.25
CA LEU A 191 -27.88 49.45 -5.19
C LEU A 191 -28.27 48.71 -6.48
N SER A 192 -29.21 49.27 -7.25
CA SER A 192 -29.63 48.78 -8.57
C SER A 192 -28.51 48.77 -9.61
N ASP A 193 -27.63 49.78 -9.63
CA ASP A 193 -26.59 49.89 -10.65
C ASP A 193 -25.45 48.91 -10.38
N GLU A 194 -25.07 48.76 -9.11
CA GLU A 194 -24.08 47.77 -8.70
C GLU A 194 -24.62 46.35 -8.90
N LEU A 195 -25.88 46.08 -8.54
CA LEU A 195 -26.55 44.81 -8.83
C LEU A 195 -26.60 44.53 -10.34
N SER A 196 -26.93 45.53 -11.16
CA SER A 196 -26.98 45.39 -12.62
C SER A 196 -25.61 45.05 -13.23
N SER A 197 -24.53 45.61 -12.66
CA SER A 197 -23.16 45.34 -13.09
C SER A 197 -22.74 43.91 -12.73
N ARG A 198 -23.09 43.45 -11.51
CA ARG A 198 -22.85 42.08 -11.07
C ARG A 198 -23.64 41.06 -11.88
N VAL A 199 -24.90 41.33 -12.17
CA VAL A 199 -25.74 40.48 -13.03
C VAL A 199 -25.18 40.42 -14.45
N ARG A 200 -24.65 41.52 -15.00
CA ARG A 200 -23.97 41.52 -16.30
C ARG A 200 -22.69 40.69 -16.28
N ASN A 201 -21.85 40.84 -15.25
CA ASN A 201 -20.62 40.06 -15.12
C ASN A 201 -20.91 38.56 -14.95
N LEU A 202 -21.92 38.21 -14.15
CA LEU A 202 -22.37 36.82 -14.00
C LEU A 202 -22.88 36.25 -15.33
N ARG A 203 -23.67 37.02 -16.09
CA ARG A 203 -24.13 36.60 -17.42
C ARG A 203 -22.95 36.43 -18.38
N GLN A 204 -21.95 37.31 -18.34
CA GLN A 204 -20.75 37.19 -19.16
C GLN A 204 -19.95 35.93 -18.82
N ALA A 205 -19.73 35.65 -17.53
CA ALA A 205 -19.08 34.43 -17.09
C ALA A 205 -19.86 33.17 -17.50
N GLN A 206 -21.19 33.18 -17.34
CA GLN A 206 -22.06 32.05 -17.67
C GLN A 206 -22.19 31.79 -19.18
N LEU A 207 -22.27 32.83 -19.99
CA LEU A 207 -22.54 32.70 -21.43
C LEU A 207 -21.26 32.60 -22.27
N VAL A 208 -20.15 33.18 -21.81
CA VAL A 208 -18.93 33.28 -22.61
C VAL A 208 -17.82 32.40 -22.02
N GLU A 209 -17.47 32.63 -20.75
CA GLU A 209 -16.27 32.02 -20.17
C GLU A 209 -16.45 30.54 -19.87
N VAL A 210 -17.55 30.16 -19.18
CA VAL A 210 -17.82 28.76 -18.83
C VAL A 210 -18.00 27.88 -20.08
N PRO A 211 -18.78 28.28 -21.12
CA PRO A 211 -18.89 27.48 -22.33
C PRO A 211 -17.58 27.41 -23.12
N ALA A 212 -16.77 28.47 -23.13
CA ALA A 212 -15.46 28.45 -23.78
C ALA A 212 -14.50 27.49 -23.05
N ALA A 213 -14.47 27.52 -21.72
CA ALA A 213 -13.67 26.58 -20.92
C ALA A 213 -14.12 25.13 -21.12
N ARG A 214 -15.43 24.87 -21.14
CA ARG A 214 -15.98 23.53 -21.41
C ARG A 214 -15.64 23.04 -22.82
N ARG A 215 -15.69 23.90 -23.84
CA ARG A 215 -15.26 23.54 -25.21
C ARG A 215 -13.77 23.20 -25.25
N LYS A 216 -12.92 24.01 -24.63
CA LYS A 216 -11.48 23.73 -24.53
C LYS A 216 -11.22 22.38 -23.86
N MET A 217 -11.88 22.14 -22.72
CA MET A 217 -11.77 20.87 -21.99
C MET A 217 -12.25 19.67 -22.83
N ALA A 218 -13.37 19.81 -23.55
CA ALA A 218 -13.88 18.76 -24.42
C ALA A 218 -12.92 18.44 -25.57
N VAL A 219 -12.31 19.46 -26.17
CA VAL A 219 -11.29 19.30 -27.23
C VAL A 219 -10.05 18.59 -26.68
N THR A 220 -9.51 19.05 -25.55
CA THR A 220 -8.34 18.39 -24.95
C THR A 220 -8.65 16.97 -24.49
N ALA A 221 -9.85 16.70 -23.98
CA ALA A 221 -10.26 15.35 -23.61
C ALA A 221 -10.34 14.44 -24.85
N ALA A 222 -10.88 14.94 -25.97
CA ALA A 222 -10.90 14.19 -27.23
C ALA A 222 -9.48 13.91 -27.76
N GLU A 223 -8.57 14.88 -27.66
CA GLU A 223 -7.14 14.68 -28.00
C GLU A 223 -6.48 13.64 -27.11
N VAL A 224 -6.72 13.67 -25.80
CA VAL A 224 -6.18 12.68 -24.86
C VAL A 224 -6.69 11.28 -25.19
N ILE A 225 -7.98 11.12 -25.48
CA ILE A 225 -8.55 9.82 -25.86
C ILE A 225 -7.94 9.35 -27.19
N ALA A 226 -7.78 10.23 -28.18
CA ALA A 226 -7.13 9.88 -29.44
C ALA A 226 -5.68 9.41 -29.23
N LEU A 227 -4.92 10.13 -28.40
CA LEU A 227 -3.56 9.72 -28.04
C LEU A 227 -3.54 8.38 -27.28
N GLN A 228 -4.47 8.15 -26.36
CA GLN A 228 -4.60 6.87 -25.66
C GLN A 228 -4.88 5.73 -26.64
N THR A 229 -5.78 5.93 -27.62
CA THR A 229 -6.06 4.91 -28.63
C THR A 229 -4.81 4.59 -29.46
N HIS A 230 -4.03 5.59 -29.87
CA HIS A 230 -2.78 5.36 -30.59
C HIS A 230 -1.71 4.65 -29.77
N ILE A 231 -1.60 4.96 -28.47
CA ILE A 231 -0.69 4.24 -27.57
C ILE A 231 -1.13 2.78 -27.44
N LEU A 232 -2.42 2.52 -27.26
CA LEU A 232 -2.96 1.16 -27.19
C LEU A 232 -2.71 0.39 -28.50
N GLU A 233 -2.95 0.98 -29.66
CA GLU A 233 -2.62 0.38 -30.96
C GLU A 233 -1.14 0.03 -31.07
N ARG A 234 -0.25 0.97 -30.72
CA ARG A 234 1.20 0.77 -30.79
C ARG A 234 1.64 -0.36 -29.87
N THR A 235 1.12 -0.39 -28.64
CA THR A 235 1.44 -1.43 -27.66
C THR A 235 0.94 -2.80 -28.11
N VAL A 236 -0.26 -2.90 -28.67
CA VAL A 236 -0.79 -4.14 -29.26
C VAL A 236 0.13 -4.64 -30.37
N VAL A 237 0.52 -3.78 -31.31
CA VAL A 237 1.44 -4.16 -32.41
C VAL A 237 2.80 -4.64 -31.88
N ILE A 238 3.34 -4.00 -30.82
CA ILE A 238 4.60 -4.44 -30.20
C ILE A 238 4.42 -5.81 -29.53
N LEU A 239 3.32 -6.04 -28.81
CA LEU A 239 3.04 -7.33 -28.18
C LEU A 239 2.84 -8.43 -29.23
N GLU A 240 2.14 -8.11 -30.31
CA GLU A 240 1.97 -9.00 -31.46
C GLU A 240 3.30 -9.34 -32.13
N ARG A 241 4.26 -8.40 -32.23
CA ARG A 241 5.56 -8.69 -32.83
C ARG A 241 6.51 -9.43 -31.88
N ALA A 242 6.56 -9.01 -30.61
CA ALA A 242 7.55 -9.47 -29.64
C ALA A 242 7.15 -10.77 -28.93
N LYS A 243 5.86 -10.94 -28.58
CA LYS A 243 5.39 -12.13 -27.84
C LYS A 243 4.64 -13.10 -28.73
N TYR A 244 3.70 -12.60 -29.53
CA TYR A 244 2.80 -13.44 -30.32
C TYR A 244 3.21 -13.56 -31.79
N GLY A 245 4.35 -12.97 -32.16
CA GLY A 245 4.76 -12.83 -33.55
C GLY A 245 5.17 -14.15 -34.14
N ALA A 246 5.06 -14.30 -35.45
CA ALA A 246 5.58 -15.47 -36.15
C ALA A 246 7.08 -15.67 -35.86
N LEU A 247 7.85 -14.58 -35.80
CA LEU A 247 9.27 -14.62 -35.44
C LEU A 247 9.49 -15.09 -34.00
N ALA A 248 8.76 -14.52 -33.02
CA ALA A 248 8.88 -14.90 -31.61
C ALA A 248 8.44 -16.36 -31.35
N ARG A 249 7.40 -16.81 -32.05
CA ARG A 249 6.97 -18.22 -32.01
C ARG A 249 7.99 -19.15 -32.67
N ALA A 250 8.57 -18.75 -33.79
CA ALA A 250 9.61 -19.52 -34.47
C ALA A 250 10.90 -19.63 -33.64
N THR A 251 11.34 -18.54 -33.00
CA THR A 251 12.52 -18.57 -32.12
C THR A 251 12.26 -19.40 -30.88
N ARG A 252 11.06 -19.31 -30.28
CA ARG A 252 10.64 -20.16 -29.16
C ARG A 252 10.62 -21.63 -29.56
N ALA A 253 9.94 -21.98 -30.66
CA ALA A 253 9.89 -23.37 -31.13
C ALA A 253 11.30 -23.91 -31.45
N LYS A 254 12.20 -23.08 -32.00
CA LYS A 254 13.60 -23.45 -32.22
C LYS A 254 14.36 -23.66 -30.91
N ALA A 255 14.15 -22.80 -29.90
CA ALA A 255 14.75 -22.96 -28.58
C ALA A 255 14.26 -24.23 -27.88
N ASP A 256 12.95 -24.49 -27.91
CA ASP A 256 12.34 -25.69 -27.36
C ASP A 256 12.87 -26.95 -28.08
N HIS A 257 12.99 -26.92 -29.40
CA HIS A 257 13.59 -28.01 -30.17
C HIS A 257 15.06 -28.25 -29.78
N LEU A 258 15.87 -27.19 -29.69
CA LEU A 258 17.27 -27.31 -29.27
C LEU A 258 17.39 -27.82 -27.83
N ALA A 259 16.48 -27.46 -26.93
CA ALA A 259 16.45 -27.97 -25.57
C ALA A 259 16.17 -29.49 -25.54
N ILE A 260 15.20 -29.96 -26.33
CA ILE A 260 14.92 -31.40 -26.47
C ILE A 260 16.11 -32.14 -27.09
N VAL A 261 16.75 -31.56 -28.10
CA VAL A 261 17.96 -32.13 -28.70
C VAL A 261 19.08 -32.23 -27.68
N ALA A 262 19.29 -31.20 -26.85
CA ALA A 262 20.29 -31.21 -25.79
C ALA A 262 20.02 -32.31 -24.75
N GLN A 263 18.78 -32.44 -24.29
CA GLN A 263 18.37 -33.54 -23.40
C GLN A 263 18.58 -34.92 -24.04
N GLY A 264 18.29 -35.06 -25.33
CA GLY A 264 18.53 -36.29 -26.07
C GLY A 264 20.02 -36.63 -26.19
N VAL A 265 20.88 -35.62 -26.36
CA VAL A 265 22.34 -35.81 -26.36
C VAL A 265 22.85 -36.17 -24.97
N GLU A 266 22.35 -35.51 -23.91
CA GLU A 266 22.68 -35.84 -22.52
C GLU A 266 22.34 -37.30 -22.19
N GLY A 267 21.13 -37.76 -22.53
CA GLY A 267 20.75 -39.16 -22.35
C GLY A 267 21.62 -40.14 -23.15
N LYS A 268 22.02 -39.77 -24.37
CA LYS A 268 22.98 -40.59 -25.15
C LYS A 268 24.35 -40.65 -24.47
N LEU A 269 24.84 -39.54 -23.92
CA LEU A 269 26.12 -39.50 -23.22
C LEU A 269 26.07 -40.38 -21.96
N GLU A 270 24.98 -40.35 -21.19
CA GLU A 270 24.80 -41.23 -20.03
C GLU A 270 24.82 -42.71 -20.41
N VAL A 271 24.14 -43.09 -21.49
CA VAL A 271 24.16 -44.47 -22.00
C VAL A 271 25.58 -44.86 -22.43
N THR A 272 26.26 -44.04 -23.23
CA THR A 272 27.65 -44.35 -23.66
C THR A 272 28.61 -44.43 -22.48
N LYS A 273 28.41 -43.63 -21.43
CA LYS A 273 29.18 -43.72 -20.18
C LYS A 273 28.99 -45.09 -19.51
N LEU A 274 27.74 -45.58 -19.43
CA LEU A 274 27.45 -46.90 -18.87
C LEU A 274 28.01 -48.03 -19.76
N GLU A 275 27.92 -47.90 -21.08
CA GLU A 275 28.49 -48.87 -22.04
C GLU A 275 30.02 -48.97 -21.90
N ILE A 276 30.71 -47.82 -21.87
CA ILE A 276 32.16 -47.77 -21.63
C ILE A 276 32.50 -48.31 -20.25
N GLY A 277 31.70 -47.99 -19.22
CA GLY A 277 31.84 -48.55 -17.88
C GLY A 277 31.74 -50.08 -17.88
N ALA A 278 30.76 -50.65 -18.59
CA ALA A 278 30.62 -52.10 -18.74
C ALA A 278 31.78 -52.73 -19.51
N MET A 279 32.33 -52.02 -20.51
CA MET A 279 33.50 -52.49 -21.27
C MET A 279 34.79 -52.50 -20.43
N ILE A 280 35.04 -51.46 -19.63
CA ILE A 280 36.22 -51.36 -18.76
C ILE A 280 36.11 -52.32 -17.57
N TYR A 281 34.95 -52.33 -16.92
CA TYR A 281 34.64 -53.20 -15.79
C TYR A 281 33.96 -54.49 -16.25
N SER A 282 34.64 -55.21 -17.15
CA SER A 282 34.27 -56.58 -17.48
C SER A 282 34.29 -57.46 -16.22
N PRO A 283 33.44 -58.50 -16.13
CA PRO A 283 33.45 -59.40 -14.99
C PRO A 283 34.81 -60.09 -14.80
N GLU A 284 35.55 -60.28 -15.90
CA GLU A 284 36.91 -60.83 -15.87
C GLU A 284 37.92 -59.86 -15.26
N THR A 285 37.87 -58.56 -15.59
CA THR A 285 38.75 -57.55 -14.99
C THR A 285 38.43 -57.35 -13.50
N VAL A 286 37.15 -57.36 -13.13
CA VAL A 286 36.73 -57.31 -11.71
C VAL A 286 37.20 -58.56 -10.95
N ALA A 287 37.08 -59.75 -11.54
CA ALA A 287 37.58 -61.00 -10.95
C ALA A 287 39.12 -61.03 -10.86
N ALA A 288 39.83 -60.49 -11.84
CA ALA A 288 41.28 -60.38 -11.81
C ALA A 288 41.74 -59.40 -10.72
N LEU A 289 41.08 -58.24 -10.61
CA LEU A 289 41.34 -57.26 -9.54
C LEU A 289 41.04 -57.81 -8.15
N SER A 290 39.96 -58.59 -7.99
CA SER A 290 39.64 -59.22 -6.70
C SER A 290 40.66 -60.29 -6.33
N ARG A 291 41.12 -61.11 -7.29
CA ARG A 291 42.22 -62.06 -7.09
C ARG A 291 43.52 -61.37 -6.73
N TYR A 292 43.87 -60.28 -7.42
CA TYR A 292 45.07 -59.49 -7.11
C TYR A 292 44.99 -58.89 -5.71
N LYS A 293 43.82 -58.38 -5.30
CA LYS A 293 43.59 -57.90 -3.93
C LYS A 293 43.80 -59.01 -2.90
N MET A 294 43.24 -60.20 -3.13
CA MET A 294 43.45 -61.35 -2.23
C MET A 294 44.93 -61.72 -2.13
N HIS A 295 45.63 -61.79 -3.26
CA HIS A 295 47.07 -62.05 -3.28
C HIS A 295 47.85 -60.99 -2.50
N LEU A 296 47.52 -59.70 -2.65
CA LEU A 296 48.17 -58.64 -1.88
C LEU A 296 47.97 -58.82 -0.38
N VAL A 297 46.75 -59.17 0.07
CA VAL A 297 46.46 -59.45 1.48
C VAL A 297 47.30 -60.64 1.97
N GLU A 298 47.31 -61.75 1.24
CA GLU A 298 48.13 -62.92 1.59
C GLU A 298 49.62 -62.58 1.65
N THR A 299 50.14 -61.79 0.71
CA THR A 299 51.54 -61.38 0.73
C THR A 299 51.86 -60.46 1.91
N ALA A 300 50.92 -59.58 2.28
CA ALA A 300 51.08 -58.72 3.46
C ALA A 300 51.12 -59.57 4.74
N GLU A 301 50.20 -60.53 4.88
CA GLU A 301 50.17 -61.48 6.01
C GLU A 301 51.48 -62.28 6.09
N ARG A 302 51.96 -62.83 4.98
CA ARG A 302 53.25 -63.55 4.92
C ARG A 302 54.43 -62.66 5.31
N LEU A 303 54.46 -61.41 4.84
CA LEU A 303 55.53 -60.47 5.21
C LEU A 303 55.44 -60.09 6.69
N GLU A 304 54.25 -59.98 7.25
CA GLU A 304 54.06 -59.78 8.69
C GLU A 304 54.52 -60.98 9.50
N GLU A 305 54.24 -62.20 9.05
CA GLU A 305 54.74 -63.44 9.66
C GLU A 305 56.27 -63.51 9.61
N LEU A 306 56.87 -63.25 8.45
CA LEU A 306 58.33 -63.19 8.29
C LEU A 306 58.95 -62.11 9.17
N ARG A 307 58.31 -60.93 9.26
CA ARG A 307 58.73 -59.87 10.16
C ARG A 307 58.65 -60.33 11.62
N LYS A 308 57.54 -60.96 12.04
CA LYS A 308 57.39 -61.49 13.40
C LYS A 308 58.46 -62.53 13.71
N ALA A 309 58.71 -63.47 12.80
CA ALA A 309 59.76 -64.47 12.92
C ALA A 309 61.15 -63.83 13.03
N ALA A 310 61.53 -62.95 12.12
CA ALA A 310 62.81 -62.25 12.17
C ALA A 310 62.96 -61.41 13.45
N THR A 311 61.89 -60.77 13.95
CA THR A 311 61.93 -60.06 15.24
C THR A 311 62.03 -61.00 16.43
N ALA A 312 61.48 -62.22 16.34
CA ALA A 312 61.63 -63.24 17.37
C ALA A 312 63.06 -63.79 17.38
N ASP A 313 63.64 -64.05 16.22
CA ASP A 313 65.04 -64.49 16.08
C ASP A 313 66.01 -63.42 16.61
N LEU A 314 65.79 -62.14 16.28
CA LEU A 314 66.58 -61.04 16.84
C LEU A 314 66.42 -60.91 18.36
N LYS A 315 65.24 -61.17 18.90
CA LYS A 315 65.02 -61.21 20.36
C LYS A 315 65.76 -62.40 20.97
N ALA A 316 65.67 -63.59 20.38
CA ALA A 316 66.37 -64.78 20.85
C ALA A 316 67.91 -64.65 20.80
N LEU A 317 68.45 -63.89 19.83
CA LEU A 317 69.87 -63.54 19.76
C LEU A 317 70.25 -62.41 20.73
N GLY A 318 69.31 -61.53 21.07
CA GLY A 318 69.49 -60.45 22.04
C GLY A 318 69.27 -60.87 23.49
N ASP A 319 68.60 -62.01 23.71
CA ASP A 319 68.40 -62.62 25.02
C ASP A 319 69.67 -63.42 25.40
N PRO A 320 70.45 -62.99 26.40
CA PRO A 320 71.75 -63.58 26.74
C PRO A 320 71.66 -64.98 27.37
N ASP A 321 70.45 -65.49 27.61
CA ASP A 321 70.21 -66.68 28.44
C ASP A 321 69.89 -67.97 27.65
N LEU A 322 69.74 -67.93 26.32
CA LEU A 322 69.25 -69.08 25.54
C LEU A 322 70.21 -69.63 24.46
N CYS A 323 71.24 -68.88 24.07
CA CYS A 323 72.36 -69.44 23.33
C CYS A 323 73.53 -69.56 24.31
N GLY A 324 74.01 -70.78 24.58
CA GLY A 324 75.18 -71.06 25.44
C GLY A 324 76.51 -70.55 24.86
N LEU A 325 76.51 -69.38 24.24
CA LEU A 325 77.63 -68.59 23.76
C LEU A 325 77.55 -67.27 24.52
N ASP A 326 78.59 -66.98 25.32
CA ASP A 326 78.71 -65.80 26.20
C ASP A 326 78.00 -64.55 25.63
N GLY A 327 76.82 -64.22 26.16
CA GLY A 327 76.13 -62.94 25.90
C GLY A 327 77.00 -61.73 26.24
N GLY A 328 78.01 -61.93 27.10
CA GLY A 328 79.06 -60.96 27.37
C GLY A 328 79.93 -60.61 26.15
N ALA A 329 80.12 -61.51 25.18
CA ALA A 329 80.95 -61.23 24.01
C ALA A 329 80.29 -60.20 23.07
N LEU A 330 78.96 -60.24 22.92
CA LEU A 330 78.24 -59.29 22.07
C LEU A 330 78.13 -57.91 22.73
N ASP A 331 77.89 -57.87 24.04
CA ASP A 331 77.91 -56.64 24.84
C ASP A 331 79.33 -56.03 24.96
N ASP A 332 80.37 -56.87 25.01
CA ASP A 332 81.77 -56.45 24.91
C ASP A 332 82.10 -55.89 23.52
N ILE A 333 81.60 -56.51 22.44
CA ILE A 333 81.79 -55.98 21.08
C ILE A 333 81.05 -54.64 20.92
N LYS A 334 79.84 -54.52 21.47
CA LYS A 334 79.05 -53.28 21.47
C LYS A 334 79.72 -52.17 22.27
N SER A 335 80.27 -52.49 23.44
CA SER A 335 81.01 -51.53 24.27
C SER A 335 82.32 -51.11 23.60
N ARG A 336 83.08 -52.05 23.01
CA ARG A 336 84.29 -51.80 22.22
C ARG A 336 84.03 -50.96 20.98
N TYR A 337 82.92 -51.20 20.28
CA TYR A 337 82.51 -50.37 19.14
C TYR A 337 82.13 -48.95 19.61
N GLY A 338 81.45 -48.83 20.76
CA GLY A 338 81.09 -47.53 21.35
C GLY A 338 82.30 -46.74 21.85
N THR A 339 83.36 -47.40 22.34
CA THR A 339 84.63 -46.74 22.66
C THR A 339 85.38 -46.36 21.39
N LEU A 340 85.48 -47.26 20.42
CA LEU A 340 86.15 -46.99 19.14
C LEU A 340 85.46 -45.85 18.37
N ALA A 341 84.14 -45.77 18.37
CA ALA A 341 83.40 -44.68 17.74
C ALA A 341 83.71 -43.33 18.40
N ARG A 342 83.78 -43.29 19.74
CA ARG A 342 84.18 -42.09 20.49
C ARG A 342 85.64 -41.72 20.21
N GLU A 343 86.54 -42.69 20.14
CA GLU A 343 87.94 -42.47 19.77
C GLU A 343 88.07 -41.95 18.34
N VAL A 344 87.30 -42.48 17.38
CA VAL A 344 87.27 -41.99 16.00
C VAL A 344 86.72 -40.56 15.94
N GLU A 345 85.71 -40.22 16.73
CA GLU A 345 85.21 -38.84 16.82
C GLU A 345 86.25 -37.89 17.45
N LEU A 346 86.95 -38.34 18.49
CA LEU A 346 88.05 -37.58 19.10
C LEU A 346 89.21 -37.37 18.11
N VAL A 347 89.65 -38.42 17.42
CA VAL A 347 90.69 -38.35 16.38
C VAL A 347 90.24 -37.46 15.22
N LYS A 348 88.96 -37.52 14.81
CA LYS A 348 88.42 -36.59 13.80
C LYS A 348 88.44 -35.15 14.29
N ALA A 349 88.10 -34.89 15.55
CA ALA A 349 88.16 -33.56 16.14
C ALA A 349 89.61 -33.06 16.25
N GLU A 350 90.55 -33.93 16.60
CA GLU A 350 91.98 -33.60 16.68
C GLU A 350 92.61 -33.36 15.30
N ILE A 351 92.25 -34.15 14.28
CA ILE A 351 92.63 -33.90 12.88
C ILE A 351 92.04 -32.57 12.38
N ALA A 352 90.84 -32.20 12.81
CA ALA A 352 90.25 -30.91 12.48
C ALA A 352 91.02 -29.75 13.13
N GLN A 353 91.47 -29.92 14.39
CA GLN A 353 92.31 -28.93 15.10
C GLN A 353 93.72 -28.81 14.51
N LEU A 354 94.30 -29.87 13.94
CA LEU A 354 95.62 -29.85 13.30
C LEU A 354 95.60 -29.33 11.85
N ARG A 355 94.41 -29.04 11.29
CA ARG A 355 94.23 -28.49 9.94
C ARG A 355 93.98 -26.97 9.93
N GLU A 356 93.77 -26.36 11.09
CA GLU A 356 93.86 -24.91 11.32
C GLU A 356 95.29 -24.55 11.76
#